data_AF-E1RIC4-F1
#
_entry.id   AF-E1RIC4-F1
#
_cell.length_a   1.000
_cell.length_b   1.000
_cell.length_c   1.000
_cell.angle_alpha   90.00
_cell.angle_beta   90.00
_cell.angle_gamma   90.00
#
_symmetry.space_group_name_H-M   'P 1'
#
loop_
_entity.id
_entity.type
_entity.pdbx_description
1 polymer ?
#
loop_
_entity_poly.entity_id
_entity_poly.type
_entity_poly.pdbx_seq_one_letter_code
_entity_poly.pdbx_strand_id
1 'polypeptide(L)' 'MEKTYEEQINELKEIIGKIENREAGLEESLTLYRRGMEILQSCEKYLEDAELKVTELQDSAGQ' A
#
# COMPACT_ATOMS: atom_id res chain seq x y z
N MET A 1 -3.03 -5.69 15.04
CA MET A 1 -4.12 -5.48 14.07
C MET A 1 -3.46 -5.05 12.78
N GLU A 2 -3.75 -5.72 11.68
CA GLU A 2 -3.24 -5.37 10.36
C GLU A 2 -3.94 -4.08 9.90
N LYS A 3 -3.22 -3.16 9.23
CA LYS A 3 -3.80 -1.90 8.75
C LYS A 3 -4.72 -2.18 7.56
N THR A 4 -5.83 -1.46 7.48
CA THR A 4 -6.71 -1.49 6.30
C THR A 4 -6.01 -0.95 5.06
N TYR A 5 -6.56 -1.25 3.88
CA TYR A 5 -6.03 -0.72 2.61
C TYR A 5 -6.06 0.82 2.60
N GLU A 6 -7.14 1.43 3.07
CA GLU A 6 -7.29 2.88 3.12
C GLU A 6 -6.27 3.53 4.07
N GLU A 7 -6.01 2.92 5.23
CA GLU A 7 -4.98 3.39 6.17
C GLU A 7 -3.59 3.32 5.55
N GLN A 8 -3.27 2.25 4.83
CA GLN A 8 -1.99 2.08 4.15
C GLN A 8 -1.79 3.10 3.03
N ILE A 9 -2.81 3.33 2.20
CA ILE A 9 -2.76 4.35 1.16
C ILE A 9 -2.62 5.76 1.74
N ASN A 10 -3.28 6.05 2.86
CA ASN A 10 -3.12 7.35 3.53
C ASN A 10 -1.70 7.53 4.07
N GLU A 11 -1.11 6.51 4.71
CA GLU A 11 0.29 6.55 5.16
C GLU A 11 1.25 6.76 3.98
N LEU A 12 1.04 6.09 2.85
CA LEU A 12 1.86 6.26 1.66
C LEU A 12 1.80 7.70 1.12
N LYS A 13 0.62 8.31 1.08
CA LYS A 13 0.46 9.72 0.67
C LYS A 13 1.19 10.68 1.60
N GLU A 14 1.14 10.44 2.91
CA GLU A 14 1.88 11.25 3.88
C GLU A 14 3.40 11.13 3.69
N ILE A 15 3.89 9.92 3.42
CA ILE A 15 5.31 9.68 3.13
C ILE A 15 5.74 10.43 1.86
N ILE A 16 4.96 10.35 0.79
CA ILE A 16 5.22 11.07 -0.46
C ILE A 16 5.28 12.58 -0.19
N GLY A 17 4.30 13.13 0.54
CA GLY A 17 4.29 14.55 0.89
C GLY A 17 5.54 14.98 1.67
N LYS A 18 6.01 14.15 2.61
CA LYS A 18 7.26 14.42 3.36
C LYS A 18 8.51 14.42 2.47
N ILE A 19 8.59 13.49 1.52
CA ILE A 19 9.69 13.43 0.55
C ILE A 19 9.67 14.66 -0.38
N GLU A 20 8.49 15.02 -0.89
CA GLU A 20 8.30 16.13 -1.83
C GLU A 20 8.60 17.49 -1.21
N ASN A 21 8.30 17.67 0.08
CA ASN A 21 8.54 18.92 0.79
C ASN A 21 10.03 19.24 0.97
N ARG A 22 10.96 18.33 0.64
CA ARG A 22 12.43 18.50 0.78
C ARG A 22 12.90 18.89 2.19
N GLU A 23 12.03 18.81 3.18
CA GLU A 23 12.35 19.03 4.60
C GLU A 23 13.10 17.83 5.17
N ALA A 24 12.90 16.64 4.59
CA ALA A 24 13.61 15.43 4.96
C ALA A 24 15.07 15.48 4.48
N GLY A 25 16.01 15.27 5.40
CA GLY A 25 17.41 15.04 5.05
C GLY A 25 17.58 13.78 4.18
N LEU A 26 18.77 13.57 3.59
CA LEU A 26 19.04 12.42 2.71
C LEU A 26 18.73 11.08 3.40
N GLU A 27 19.16 10.90 4.64
CA GLU A 27 18.98 9.66 5.40
C GLU A 27 17.50 9.40 5.74
N GLU A 28 16.77 10.46 6.10
CA GLU A 28 15.34 10.41 6.35
C GLU A 28 14.57 10.10 5.05
N SER A 29 14.94 10.72 3.94
CA SER A 29 14.37 10.46 2.62
C SER A 29 14.54 8.99 2.19
N LEU A 30 15.71 8.40 2.44
CA LEU A 30 15.95 6.97 2.18
C LEU A 30 15.11 6.06 3.08
N THR A 31 14.89 6.46 4.32
CA THR A 31 14.06 5.72 5.27
C THR A 31 12.58 5.79 4.89
N LEU A 32 12.09 6.98 4.58
CA LEU A 32 10.74 7.22 4.06
C LEU A 32 10.49 6.45 2.76
N TYR A 33 11.46 6.45 1.84
CA TYR A 33 11.36 5.71 0.59
C TYR A 33 11.21 4.20 0.83
N ARG A 34 12.07 3.61 1.67
CA ARG A 34 11.97 2.18 2.04
C ARG A 34 10.61 1.86 2.65
N ARG A 35 10.14 2.69 3.58
CA ARG A 35 8.83 2.53 4.19
C ARG A 35 7.70 2.60 3.16
N GLY A 36 7.77 3.54 2.22
CA GLY A 36 6.81 3.67 1.12
C GLY A 36 6.77 2.41 0.25
N MET A 37 7.92 1.81 -0.05
CA MET A 37 8.00 0.55 -0.81
C MET A 37 7.37 -0.63 -0.08
N GLU A 38 7.57 -0.75 1.25
CA GLU A 38 6.92 -1.79 2.06
C GLU A 38 5.39 -1.66 2.04
N ILE A 39 4.89 -0.44 2.18
CA ILE A 39 3.45 -0.16 2.14
C ILE A 39 2.89 -0.48 0.76
N LEU A 40 3.60 -0.09 -0.30
CA LEU A 40 3.19 -0.37 -1.68
C LEU A 40 3.05 -1.88 -1.90
N GLN A 41 4.05 -2.67 -1.50
CA GLN A 41 4.01 -4.13 -1.62
C GLN A 41 2.84 -4.74 -0.85
N SER A 42 2.54 -4.23 0.34
CA SER A 42 1.40 -4.68 1.13
C SER A 42 0.06 -4.34 0.45
N CYS A 43 -0.05 -3.14 -0.13
CA CYS A 43 -1.22 -2.74 -0.93
C CYS A 43 -1.41 -3.62 -2.16
N GLU A 44 -0.35 -3.96 -2.88
CA GLU A 44 -0.39 -4.87 -4.05
C GLU A 44 -0.95 -6.23 -3.64
N LYS A 45 -0.45 -6.79 -2.53
CA LYS A 45 -0.94 -8.07 -1.99
C LYS A 45 -2.41 -8.00 -1.58
N TYR A 46 -2.83 -6.91 -0.95
CA TYR A 46 -4.23 -6.71 -0.58
C TYR A 46 -5.16 -6.73 -1.80
N LEU A 47 -4.73 -6.13 -2.91
CA LEU A 47 -5.50 -6.11 -4.16
C LEU A 47 -5.52 -7.48 -4.84
N GLU A 48 -4.39 -8.18 -4.87
CA GLU A 48 -4.30 -9.56 -5.39
C GLU A 48 -5.24 -10.51 -4.64
N ASP A 49 -5.22 -10.47 -3.31
CA ASP A 49 -6.11 -11.28 -2.46
C ASP A 49 -7.60 -10.93 -2.68
N ALA A 50 -7.91 -9.66 -2.97
CA ALA A 50 -9.26 -9.23 -3.28
C ALA A 50 -9.71 -9.70 -4.67
N GLU A 51 -8.84 -9.63 -5.67
CA GLU A 51 -9.10 -10.10 -7.04
C GLU A 51 -9.34 -11.61 -7.08
N LEU A 52 -8.53 -12.38 -6.33
CA LEU A 52 -8.72 -13.83 -6.18
C LEU A 52 -10.10 -14.15 -5.59
N LYS A 53 -10.51 -13.47 -4.51
CA LYS A 53 -11.84 -13.67 -3.91
C LYS A 53 -12.97 -13.34 -4.87
N VAL A 54 -12.84 -12.26 -5.64
CA VAL A 54 -13.85 -11.91 -6.66
C VAL A 54 -13.94 -13.00 -7.72
N THR A 55 -12.80 -13.52 -8.17
CA THR A 55 -12.73 -14.59 -9.17
C THR A 55 -13.38 -15.88 -8.66
N GLU A 56 -13.08 -16.30 -7.42
CA GLU A 56 -13.71 -17.48 -6.79
C GLU A 56 -15.24 -17.32 -6.65
N LEU A 57 -15.72 -16.11 -6.36
CA LEU A 57 -17.15 -15.81 -6.29
C LEU A 57 -17.82 -15.85 -7.67
N GLN A 58 -17.14 -15.41 -8.72
CA GLN A 58 -17.65 -15.49 -10.09
C GLN A 58 -17.74 -16.94 -10.58
N ASP A 59 -16.71 -17.74 -10.31
CA ASP A 59 -16.67 -19.17 -10.67
C ASP A 59 -17.75 -19.97 -9.94
N SER A 60 -18.04 -19.64 -8.68
CA SER A 60 -19.09 -20.30 -7.88
C SER A 60 -20.51 -19.82 -8.19
N ALA A 61 -20.70 -18.59 -8.70
CA ALA A 61 -22.01 -18.07 -9.12
C ALA A 61 -22.39 -18.47 -10.56
N GLY A 62 -21.47 -19.06 -11.33
CA GLY A 62 -21.65 -19.50 -12.71
C GLY A 62 -22.14 -20.94 -12.89
N GLN A 63 -22.55 -21.63 -11.82
CA GLN A 63 -23.16 -22.97 -11.85
C GLN A 63 -24.63 -22.96 -11.41
#